data_AF-A0A3N5Z5Q1-F1
#
_entry.id   AF-A0A3N5Z5Q1-F1
#
_cell.length_a   1.000
_cell.length_b   1.000
_cell.length_c   1.000
_cell.angle_alpha   90.00
_cell.angle_beta   90.00
_cell.angle_gamma   90.00
#
_symmetry.space_group_name_H-M   'P 1'
#
loop_
_entity.id
_entity.type
_entity.pdbx_description
1 polymer ?
#
loop_
_entity_poly.entity_id
_entity_poly.type
_entity_poly.pdbx_seq_one_letter_code
_entity_poly.pdbx_strand_id
1 'polypeptide(L)'
;NITVIFINNAVYGMTGGQMAPTTLRGMKTSTTPYGRDHTLEGHPIRMSEILAMLDGVSYVERVAVNSPVNIRKAKKAIAKSFQMQVEGRGFSMVEILSPCPTNWKMSSIQAWKWVDEEMTKVFPLGVFKDVTEKKDAD
;
A
#
# COMPACT_ATOMS: atom_id res chain seq x y z
N ASN A 1 -8.04 -11.28 16.41
CA ASN A 1 -6.65 -11.23 15.90
C ASN A 1 -6.67 -11.54 14.41
N ILE A 2 -6.37 -10.59 13.53
CA ILE A 2 -6.56 -10.72 12.07
C ILE A 2 -5.38 -10.06 11.35
N THR A 3 -4.88 -10.73 10.31
CA THR A 3 -3.94 -10.18 9.31
C THR A 3 -4.71 -9.73 8.07
N VAL A 4 -4.43 -8.52 7.60
CA VAL A 4 -4.96 -7.99 6.34
C VAL A 4 -3.83 -7.78 5.33
N ILE A 5 -3.99 -8.35 4.13
CA ILE A 5 -3.12 -8.06 2.99
C ILE A 5 -3.84 -7.04 2.10
N PHE A 6 -3.36 -5.81 2.09
CA PHE A 6 -3.99 -4.71 1.36
C PHE A 6 -3.24 -4.46 0.05
N ILE A 7 -3.83 -4.87 -1.07
CA ILE A 7 -3.25 -4.66 -2.40
C ILE A 7 -3.59 -3.25 -2.89
N ASN A 8 -2.58 -2.38 -2.99
CA ASN A 8 -2.74 -1.02 -3.47
C ASN A 8 -2.15 -0.87 -4.88
N ASN A 9 -3.02 -0.81 -5.88
CA ASN A 9 -2.67 -0.47 -7.27
C ASN A 9 -3.24 0.89 -7.69
N ALA A 10 -3.61 1.74 -6.74
CA ALA A 10 -4.17 3.08 -6.93
C ALA A 10 -5.48 3.15 -7.75
N VAL A 11 -6.16 2.05 -8.05
CA VAL A 11 -7.45 2.04 -8.77
C VAL A 11 -8.33 0.90 -8.29
N TYR A 12 -9.63 0.93 -8.56
CA TYR A 12 -10.45 -0.27 -8.44
C TYR A 12 -10.24 -1.15 -9.66
N GLY A 13 -9.21 -2.00 -9.58
CA GLY A 13 -8.72 -2.76 -10.72
C GLY A 13 -9.73 -3.75 -11.30
N MET A 14 -10.64 -4.28 -10.48
CA MET A 14 -11.67 -5.24 -10.90
C MET A 14 -12.92 -4.59 -11.51
N THR A 15 -13.11 -3.28 -11.34
CA THR A 15 -14.27 -2.53 -11.87
C THR A 15 -13.91 -1.71 -13.12
N GLY A 16 -12.90 -2.15 -13.86
CA GLY A 16 -12.41 -1.45 -15.06
C GLY A 16 -11.58 -0.20 -14.74
N GLY A 17 -10.92 -0.18 -13.57
CA GLY A 17 -9.99 0.89 -13.20
C GLY A 17 -10.70 2.18 -12.81
N GLN A 18 -11.75 2.09 -11.99
CA GLN A 18 -12.39 3.28 -11.37
C GLN A 18 -11.45 3.93 -10.35
N MET A 19 -11.75 5.18 -9.98
CA MET A 19 -11.03 5.86 -8.91
C MET A 19 -11.16 5.08 -7.59
N ALA A 20 -10.02 4.78 -6.98
CA ALA A 20 -9.91 4.28 -5.62
C ALA A 20 -9.57 5.42 -4.67
N PRO A 21 -9.82 5.25 -3.35
CA PRO A 21 -9.35 6.19 -2.35
C PRO A 21 -7.84 6.44 -2.41
N THR A 22 -7.06 5.46 -2.88
CA THR A 22 -5.60 5.55 -3.06
C THR A 22 -5.15 6.12 -4.40
N THR A 23 -6.07 6.46 -5.33
CA THR A 23 -5.72 7.06 -6.62
C THR A 23 -4.93 8.34 -6.44
N LEU A 24 -3.78 8.45 -7.14
CA LEU A 24 -2.87 9.59 -7.06
C LEU A 24 -3.47 10.84 -7.71
N ARG A 25 -3.00 12.03 -7.30
CA ARG A 25 -3.37 13.31 -7.93
C ARG A 25 -3.01 13.28 -9.42
N GLY A 26 -3.93 13.73 -10.27
CA GLY A 26 -3.74 13.77 -11.73
C GLY A 26 -3.78 12.40 -12.42
N MET A 27 -3.84 11.29 -11.68
CA MET A 27 -3.99 9.96 -12.26
C MET A 27 -5.38 9.81 -12.88
N LYS A 28 -5.43 9.51 -14.18
CA LYS A 28 -6.68 9.30 -14.91
C LYS A 28 -7.23 7.91 -14.62
N THR A 29 -8.54 7.85 -14.36
CA THR A 29 -9.29 6.60 -14.14
C THR A 29 -10.58 6.61 -14.96
N SER A 30 -11.34 5.51 -14.99
CA SER A 30 -12.61 5.48 -15.72
C SER A 30 -13.66 6.45 -15.18
N THR A 31 -13.60 6.79 -13.88
CA THR A 31 -14.51 7.76 -13.24
C THR A 31 -13.88 9.14 -13.04
N THR A 32 -12.58 9.30 -13.27
CA THR A 32 -11.87 10.59 -13.27
C THR A 32 -11.07 10.75 -14.57
N PRO A 33 -11.73 10.97 -15.73
CA PRO A 33 -11.06 10.99 -17.03
C PRO A 33 -10.07 12.16 -17.21
N TYR A 34 -10.27 13.23 -16.45
CA TYR A 34 -9.37 14.40 -16.41
C TYR A 34 -8.25 14.28 -15.36
N GLY A 35 -8.23 13.17 -14.62
CA GLY A 35 -7.33 12.94 -13.49
C GLY A 35 -7.96 13.35 -12.17
N ARG A 36 -7.52 12.74 -11.06
CA ARG A 36 -7.98 13.10 -9.72
C ARG A 36 -7.62 14.55 -9.38
N ASP A 37 -8.63 15.34 -9.02
CA ASP A 37 -8.51 16.67 -8.46
C ASP A 37 -8.75 16.65 -6.94
N HIS A 38 -7.79 17.17 -6.18
CA HIS A 38 -7.91 17.33 -4.74
C HIS A 38 -9.10 18.18 -4.27
N THR A 39 -9.60 19.10 -5.09
CA THR A 39 -10.73 19.96 -4.75
C THR A 39 -12.07 19.25 -4.88
N LEU A 40 -12.18 18.30 -5.82
CA LEU A 40 -13.41 17.58 -6.13
C LEU A 40 -13.43 16.20 -5.46
N GLU A 41 -12.34 15.45 -5.56
CA GLU A 41 -12.23 14.08 -5.07
C GLU A 41 -11.32 13.93 -3.84
N GLY A 42 -10.72 15.02 -3.35
CA GLY A 42 -9.85 14.99 -2.16
C GLY A 42 -8.47 14.39 -2.41
N HIS A 43 -7.70 14.21 -1.34
CA HIS A 43 -6.35 13.64 -1.40
C HIS A 43 -6.34 12.10 -1.30
N PRO A 44 -5.31 11.43 -1.85
CA PRO A 44 -5.15 9.98 -1.70
C PRO A 44 -5.11 9.57 -0.21
N ILE A 45 -5.89 8.54 0.15
CA ILE A 45 -5.96 8.04 1.53
C ILE A 45 -4.77 7.13 1.82
N ARG A 46 -4.03 7.48 2.88
CA ARG A 46 -2.84 6.78 3.37
C ARG A 46 -3.22 5.76 4.45
N MET A 47 -3.65 4.58 4.02
CA MET A 47 -4.24 3.56 4.91
C MET A 47 -3.26 3.06 5.98
N SER A 48 -2.00 2.83 5.63
CA SER A 48 -1.00 2.33 6.58
C SER A 48 -0.77 3.30 7.74
N GLU A 49 -0.66 4.60 7.44
CA GLU A 49 -0.46 5.67 8.41
C GLU A 49 -1.69 5.82 9.32
N ILE A 50 -2.90 5.78 8.74
CA ILE A 50 -4.15 5.84 9.52
C ILE A 50 -4.25 4.66 10.49
N LEU A 51 -4.05 3.43 10.00
CA LEU A 51 -4.19 2.23 10.82
C LEU A 51 -3.08 2.11 11.86
N ALA A 52 -1.87 2.57 11.58
CA ALA A 52 -0.78 2.57 12.55
C ALA A 52 -1.10 3.38 13.83
N MET A 53 -1.93 4.42 13.72
CA MET A 53 -2.35 5.23 14.88
C MET A 53 -3.38 4.55 15.79
N LEU A 54 -4.04 3.47 15.35
CA LEU A 54 -5.12 2.86 16.12
C LEU A 54 -4.62 1.92 17.22
N ASP A 55 -5.32 1.92 18.34
CA ASP A 55 -5.12 0.94 19.41
C ASP A 55 -5.47 -0.49 18.95
N GLY A 56 -4.76 -1.48 19.48
CA GLY A 56 -4.95 -2.88 19.10
C GLY A 56 -4.35 -3.28 17.74
N VAL A 57 -3.82 -2.33 16.97
CA VAL A 57 -2.97 -2.60 15.81
C VAL A 57 -1.55 -2.90 16.29
N SER A 58 -1.01 -4.06 15.87
CA SER A 58 0.26 -4.61 16.33
C SER A 58 1.39 -4.45 15.31
N TYR A 59 1.05 -4.47 14.01
CA TYR A 59 2.03 -4.39 12.95
C TYR A 59 1.43 -3.80 11.67
N VAL A 60 2.11 -2.81 11.09
CA VAL A 60 1.77 -2.21 9.80
C VAL A 60 3.05 -1.97 9.02
N GLU A 61 3.18 -2.59 7.86
CA GLU A 61 4.29 -2.37 6.93
C GLU A 61 3.76 -2.14 5.51
N ARG A 62 4.35 -1.16 4.81
CA ARG A 62 4.15 -0.96 3.38
C ARG A 62 5.34 -1.49 2.60
N VAL A 63 5.06 -2.36 1.64
CA VAL A 63 6.02 -2.98 0.73
C VAL A 63 5.58 -2.78 -0.73
N ALA A 64 6.44 -3.15 -1.67
CA ALA A 64 6.12 -3.14 -3.10
C ALA A 64 6.48 -4.48 -3.76
N VAL A 65 5.91 -4.74 -4.94
CA VAL A 65 6.23 -5.94 -5.76
C VAL A 65 6.66 -5.56 -7.18
N ASN A 66 7.48 -4.52 -7.29
CA ASN A 66 7.99 -3.97 -8.54
C ASN A 66 9.49 -4.27 -8.78
N SER A 67 10.12 -5.10 -7.95
CA SER A 67 11.49 -5.59 -8.16
C SER A 67 11.76 -6.88 -7.37
N PRO A 68 12.75 -7.71 -7.75
CA PRO A 68 13.12 -8.90 -6.97
C PRO A 68 13.51 -8.62 -5.51
N VAL A 69 14.10 -7.45 -5.24
CA VAL A 69 14.43 -7.02 -3.87
C VAL A 69 13.15 -6.75 -3.09
N ASN A 70 12.21 -6.00 -3.67
CA ASN A 70 10.96 -5.64 -3.01
C ASN A 70 10.04 -6.86 -2.82
N ILE A 71 10.03 -7.81 -3.76
CA ILE A 71 9.31 -9.09 -3.61
C ILE A 71 9.84 -9.88 -2.40
N ARG A 72 11.18 -9.93 -2.19
CA ARG A 72 11.76 -10.58 -1.01
C ARG A 72 11.37 -9.87 0.28
N LYS A 73 11.29 -8.54 0.29
CA LYS A 73 10.80 -7.76 1.45
C LYS A 73 9.33 -8.05 1.72
N ALA A 74 8.48 -8.06 0.68
CA ALA A 74 7.07 -8.38 0.80
C ALA A 74 6.82 -9.77 1.39
N LYS A 75 7.59 -10.79 0.95
CA LYS A 75 7.53 -12.14 1.55
C LYS A 75 7.82 -12.11 3.05
N LYS A 76 8.83 -11.36 3.49
CA LYS A 76 9.19 -11.23 4.91
C LYS A 76 8.10 -10.52 5.71
N ALA A 77 7.56 -9.42 5.18
CA ALA A 77 6.49 -8.66 5.84
C ALA A 77 5.22 -9.50 6.03
N ILE A 78 4.80 -10.25 4.98
CA ILE A 78 3.65 -11.15 5.05
C ILE A 78 3.86 -12.26 6.09
N ALA A 79 5.05 -12.87 6.10
CA ALA A 79 5.38 -13.89 7.10
C ALA A 79 5.31 -13.32 8.53
N LYS A 80 5.86 -12.12 8.74
CA LYS A 80 5.81 -11.42 10.04
C LYS A 80 4.38 -11.07 10.46
N SER A 81 3.53 -10.60 9.54
CA SER A 81 2.13 -10.30 9.88
C SER A 81 1.36 -11.55 10.32
N PHE A 82 1.59 -12.70 9.68
CA PHE A 82 1.01 -13.96 10.14
C PHE A 82 1.57 -14.40 11.49
N GLN A 83 2.84 -14.15 11.78
CA GLN A 83 3.42 -14.40 13.10
C GLN A 83 2.67 -13.60 14.18
N MET A 84 2.40 -12.31 13.96
CA MET A 84 1.58 -11.49 14.89
C MET A 84 0.19 -12.11 15.14
N GLN A 85 -0.41 -12.70 14.09
CA GLN A 85 -1.71 -13.34 14.21
C GLN A 85 -1.65 -14.65 15.01
N VAL A 86 -0.65 -15.50 14.77
CA VAL A 86 -0.47 -16.76 15.52
C VAL A 86 -0.19 -16.47 17.01
N GLU A 87 0.58 -15.43 17.30
CA GLU A 87 0.99 -15.07 18.66
C GLU A 87 -0.05 -14.24 19.43
N GLY A 88 -1.23 -14.00 18.89
CA GLY A 88 -2.28 -13.26 19.63
C GLY A 88 -2.03 -11.75 19.75
N ARG A 89 -1.09 -11.15 19.00
CA ARG A 89 -0.62 -9.78 19.26
C ARG A 89 -1.55 -8.64 18.83
N GLY A 90 -2.64 -8.94 18.12
CA GLY A 90 -3.61 -7.95 17.65
C GLY A 90 -3.52 -7.72 16.14
N PHE A 91 -4.34 -6.79 15.63
CA PHE A 91 -4.53 -6.57 14.19
C PHE A 91 -3.21 -6.26 13.47
N SER A 92 -2.95 -6.89 12.34
CA SER A 92 -1.79 -6.61 11.50
C SER A 92 -2.21 -6.33 10.05
N MET A 93 -1.46 -5.46 9.36
CA MET A 93 -1.67 -5.19 7.94
C MET A 93 -0.36 -5.08 7.17
N VAL A 94 -0.33 -5.67 5.97
CA VAL A 94 0.72 -5.42 4.97
C VAL A 94 0.10 -4.76 3.76
N GLU A 95 0.44 -3.49 3.52
CA GLU A 95 0.07 -2.77 2.30
C GLU A 95 1.10 -3.08 1.20
N ILE A 96 0.63 -3.57 0.04
CA ILE A 96 1.48 -3.96 -1.09
C ILE A 96 1.20 -3.04 -2.26
N LEU A 97 2.17 -2.20 -2.61
CA LEU A 97 2.14 -1.43 -3.86
C LEU A 97 2.34 -2.39 -5.03
N SER A 98 1.26 -2.59 -5.80
CA SER A 98 1.20 -3.59 -6.86
C SER A 98 1.08 -2.93 -8.24
N PRO A 99 2.01 -3.20 -9.17
CA PRO A 99 1.87 -2.81 -10.57
C PRO A 99 0.55 -3.30 -11.19
N CYS A 100 -0.14 -2.46 -11.96
CA CYS A 100 -1.36 -2.84 -12.69
C CYS A 100 -1.31 -2.36 -14.16
N PRO A 101 -0.43 -2.96 -14.99
CA PRO A 101 -0.17 -2.50 -16.36
C PRO A 101 -1.45 -2.38 -17.21
N THR A 102 -2.41 -3.29 -17.03
CA THR A 102 -3.69 -3.28 -17.75
C THR A 102 -4.49 -2.00 -17.52
N ASN A 103 -4.75 -1.64 -16.25
CA ASN A 103 -5.58 -0.47 -15.94
C ASN A 103 -4.81 0.84 -16.12
N TRP A 104 -3.49 0.81 -15.95
CA TRP A 104 -2.64 2.00 -16.15
C TRP A 104 -2.29 2.24 -17.62
N LYS A 105 -2.61 1.30 -18.52
CA LYS A 105 -2.26 1.32 -19.95
C LYS A 105 -0.75 1.47 -20.16
N MET A 106 0.03 0.74 -19.36
CA MET A 106 1.49 0.75 -19.36
C MET A 106 2.03 -0.65 -19.68
N SER A 107 3.23 -0.75 -20.25
CA SER A 107 3.97 -2.02 -20.24
C SER A 107 4.37 -2.40 -18.81
N SER A 108 4.66 -3.69 -18.57
CA SER A 108 5.08 -4.18 -17.25
C SER A 108 6.30 -3.44 -16.69
N ILE A 109 7.28 -3.12 -17.54
CA ILE A 109 8.50 -2.39 -17.14
C ILE A 109 8.17 -0.94 -16.76
N GLN A 110 7.30 -0.28 -17.54
CA GLN A 110 6.85 1.08 -17.20
C GLN A 110 6.05 1.09 -15.90
N ALA A 111 5.19 0.11 -15.68
CA ALA A 111 4.42 -0.01 -14.45
C ALA A 111 5.34 -0.21 -13.22
N TRP A 112 6.41 -1.00 -13.34
CA TRP A 112 7.39 -1.15 -12.26
C TRP A 112 8.11 0.17 -11.93
N LYS A 113 8.57 0.89 -12.97
CA LYS A 113 9.18 2.22 -12.80
C LYS A 113 8.21 3.23 -12.19
N TRP A 114 6.95 3.22 -12.61
CA TRP A 114 5.93 4.11 -12.09
C TRP A 114 5.65 3.87 -10.59
N VAL A 115 5.73 2.62 -10.12
CA VAL A 115 5.68 2.35 -8.67
C VAL A 115 6.83 3.06 -7.96
N ASP A 116 8.07 2.88 -8.43
CA ASP A 116 9.26 3.51 -7.82
C ASP A 116 9.19 5.03 -7.88
N GLU A 117 8.86 5.59 -9.04
CA GLU A 117 8.98 7.02 -9.32
C GLU A 117 7.76 7.80 -8.85
N GLU A 118 6.55 7.24 -8.82
CA GLU A 118 5.33 8.00 -8.53
C GLU A 118 4.60 7.47 -7.30
N MET A 119 4.33 6.17 -7.20
CA MET A 119 3.58 5.63 -6.06
C MET A 119 4.33 5.79 -4.75
N THR A 120 5.64 5.49 -4.70
CA THR A 120 6.39 5.57 -3.44
C THR A 120 6.54 7.00 -2.91
N LYS A 121 6.45 8.02 -3.76
CA LYS A 121 6.41 9.43 -3.32
C LYS A 121 5.18 9.74 -2.48
N VAL A 122 4.04 9.14 -2.83
CA VAL A 122 2.76 9.34 -2.11
C VAL A 122 2.60 8.33 -0.97
N PHE A 123 3.09 7.11 -1.18
CA PHE A 123 3.00 5.95 -0.31
C PHE A 123 4.40 5.39 -0.01
N PRO A 124 5.19 6.07 0.84
CA PRO A 124 6.57 5.65 1.14
C PRO A 124 6.60 4.24 1.75
N LEU A 125 7.56 3.42 1.31
CA LEU A 125 7.76 2.07 1.83
C LEU A 125 8.36 2.11 3.23
N GLY A 126 8.01 1.15 4.08
CA GLY A 126 8.57 1.05 5.42
C GLY A 126 7.60 0.47 6.46
N VAL A 127 8.12 0.31 7.67
CA VAL A 127 7.36 -0.11 8.84
C VAL A 127 6.75 1.14 9.50
N PHE A 128 5.43 1.15 9.65
CA PHE A 128 4.69 2.25 10.28
C PHE A 128 4.34 1.95 11.74
N LYS A 129 4.18 0.67 12.06
CA LYS A 129 3.98 0.21 13.43
C LYS A 129 4.56 -1.18 13.59
N ASP A 130 5.23 -1.39 14.70
CA ASP A 130 5.66 -2.71 15.13
C ASP A 130 5.80 -2.73 16.64
N VAL A 131 4.97 -3.52 17.33
CA VAL A 131 5.02 -3.66 18.79
C VAL A 131 6.12 -4.63 19.27
N THR A 132 6.85 -5.25 18.34
CA THR A 132 7.91 -6.24 18.62
C THR A 132 9.31 -5.65 18.51
N GLU A 133 9.46 -4.54 17.81
CA GLU A 133 10.69 -3.77 17.81
C GLU A 133 10.79 -3.02 19.15
N LYS A 134 11.87 -3.26 19.89
CA LYS A 134 12.21 -2.41 21.04
C LYS A 134 12.50 -1.02 20.48
N LYS A 135 11.70 -0.03 20.85
CA LYS A 135 12.18 1.36 20.75
C LYS A 135 13.38 1.44 21.69
N ASP A 136 14.57 1.62 21.13
CA ASP A 136 15.71 2.05 21.92
C ASP A 136 15.24 3.32 22.66
N ALA A 137 15.20 3.23 23.98
CA ALA A 137 14.80 4.32 24.84
C ALA A 137 15.96 5.33 24.85
N ASP A 138 15.77 6.44 24.16
CA ASP A 138 16.53 7.68 24.37
C ASP A 138 16.08 8.36 25.67
#